data_AF-M9SDR1-F1
#
_entry.id   AF-M9SDR1-F1
#
_cell.length_a   1.000
_cell.length_b   1.000
_cell.length_c   1.000
_cell.angle_alpha   90.00
_cell.angle_beta   90.00
_cell.angle_gamma   90.00
#
_symmetry.space_group_name_H-M   'P 1'
#
loop_
_entity.id
_entity.type
_entity.pdbx_description
1 polymer ?
#
loop_
_entity_poly.entity_id
_entity_poly.type
_entity_poly.pdbx_seq_one_letter_code
_entity_poly.pdbx_strand_id
1 'polypeptide(L)'
;MEPVLQVALDMMQLKRSVGIAKEAVEGGADWIEVGTPLIKSEGTEAVRTMKRTFPGRRIVADTKTMDTGAFEVEIMAKAGADIVTVLGLAEDSTISEAVESGRKYGTEIMVDMINVPDKVRRAKEVEKLGVAYICLHMGIDTQMRGEEAPVDILREIVGAVSVPVAVAGGITADTVPEYINAGAYDIIVGGGITKTDDIRGAAANMKKAMKGLAIDSVVAKKYTEDDLFEAFSKVSTCNISDAYHKKGVIFGLHPYIQRNAKMVGRALTVQTANGDWAKPVEAIDLAKPGDVIVVDVGGGPIAVWGELASNSAMNMGVKGIVIDGAIRDIDDIQNLGFPAFARSAVPCAGEAKGYGGIGVEITVGGQRVRTGDWIIGDESGLIVVPKEEAVEVANRALDVHEHETRTREEIRRGSTLSKVNELSKWEPVK
;
A
#
# COMPACT_ATOMS: atom_id res chain seq x y z
N MET A 1 -20.85 -25.50 -7.89
CA MET A 1 -19.47 -25.82 -8.33
C MET A 1 -18.55 -25.61 -7.13
N GLU A 2 -17.45 -26.36 -6.99
CA GLU A 2 -16.49 -26.11 -5.89
C GLU A 2 -15.71 -24.82 -6.19
N PRO A 3 -15.62 -23.87 -5.24
CA PRO A 3 -14.87 -22.64 -5.43
C PRO A 3 -13.39 -22.88 -5.70
N VAL A 4 -12.82 -22.08 -6.59
CA VAL A 4 -11.42 -22.18 -7.04
C VAL A 4 -10.58 -21.09 -6.40
N LEU A 5 -9.31 -21.42 -6.14
CA LEU A 5 -8.29 -20.47 -5.71
C LEU A 5 -7.42 -20.09 -6.91
N GLN A 6 -7.47 -18.83 -7.32
CA GLN A 6 -6.60 -18.25 -8.34
C GLN A 6 -5.47 -17.45 -7.68
N VAL A 7 -4.22 -17.78 -8.00
CA VAL A 7 -3.07 -16.97 -7.55
C VAL A 7 -2.73 -15.90 -8.60
N ALA A 8 -2.74 -14.63 -8.18
CA ALA A 8 -2.41 -13.49 -9.04
C ALA A 8 -0.94 -13.07 -8.91
N LEU A 9 -0.22 -13.10 -10.04
CA LEU A 9 1.22 -12.82 -10.11
C LEU A 9 1.49 -11.39 -10.60
N ASP A 10 1.19 -10.40 -9.76
CA ASP A 10 1.40 -8.98 -10.03
C ASP A 10 2.85 -8.53 -9.78
N MET A 11 3.76 -9.01 -10.61
CA MET A 11 5.18 -8.63 -10.57
C MET A 11 5.77 -8.52 -11.98
N MET A 12 6.92 -7.87 -12.11
CA MET A 12 7.50 -7.60 -13.44
C MET A 12 8.46 -8.70 -13.92
N GLN A 13 8.92 -9.59 -13.02
CA GLN A 13 9.98 -10.55 -13.32
C GLN A 13 9.42 -11.96 -13.55
N LEU A 14 9.56 -12.47 -14.78
CA LEU A 14 9.04 -13.80 -15.14
C LEU A 14 9.63 -14.93 -14.30
N LYS A 15 10.96 -14.97 -14.16
CA LYS A 15 11.64 -16.07 -13.46
C LYS A 15 11.17 -16.21 -12.02
N ARG A 16 10.99 -15.08 -11.33
CA ARG A 16 10.45 -15.02 -9.97
C ARG A 16 9.00 -15.51 -9.93
N SER A 17 8.18 -15.01 -10.86
CA SER A 17 6.76 -15.37 -10.97
C SER A 17 6.56 -16.88 -11.09
N VAL A 18 7.40 -17.56 -11.87
CA VAL A 18 7.34 -19.03 -12.04
C VAL A 18 7.64 -19.76 -10.73
N GLY A 19 8.61 -19.30 -9.93
CA GLY A 19 8.92 -19.88 -8.62
C GLY A 19 7.75 -19.76 -7.66
N ILE A 20 7.17 -18.56 -7.57
CA ILE A 20 6.01 -18.27 -6.72
C ILE A 20 4.79 -19.09 -7.14
N ALA A 21 4.52 -19.18 -8.45
CA ALA A 21 3.44 -20.01 -8.98
C ALA A 21 3.59 -21.48 -8.59
N LYS A 22 4.82 -22.01 -8.63
CA LYS A 22 5.12 -23.39 -8.24
C LYS A 22 4.76 -23.65 -6.77
N GLU A 23 5.23 -22.79 -5.87
CA GLU A 23 4.94 -22.92 -4.44
C GLU A 23 3.45 -22.77 -4.13
N ALA A 24 2.76 -21.81 -4.78
CA ALA A 24 1.33 -21.62 -4.62
C ALA A 24 0.52 -22.83 -5.12
N VAL A 25 0.88 -23.42 -6.26
CA VAL A 25 0.25 -24.65 -6.79
C VAL A 25 0.50 -25.84 -5.87
N GLU A 26 1.71 -25.99 -5.32
CA GLU A 26 2.01 -27.00 -4.31
C GLU A 26 1.22 -26.80 -3.01
N GLY A 27 0.84 -25.56 -2.71
CA GLY A 27 -0.06 -25.20 -1.61
C GLY A 27 -1.55 -25.41 -1.93
N GLY A 28 -1.90 -25.66 -3.19
CA GLY A 28 -3.27 -25.97 -3.61
C GLY A 28 -3.98 -24.88 -4.40
N ALA A 29 -3.26 -23.88 -4.93
CA ALA A 29 -3.82 -22.98 -5.93
C ALA A 29 -4.29 -23.76 -7.17
N ASP A 30 -5.50 -23.45 -7.62
CA ASP A 30 -6.16 -24.15 -8.72
C ASP A 30 -5.78 -23.52 -10.07
N TRP A 31 -5.84 -22.19 -10.14
CA TRP A 31 -5.59 -21.38 -11.35
C TRP A 31 -4.40 -20.44 -11.13
N ILE A 32 -3.73 -20.08 -12.22
CA ILE A 32 -2.57 -19.17 -12.21
C ILE A 32 -2.91 -17.98 -13.09
N GLU A 33 -2.91 -16.79 -12.52
CA GLU A 33 -3.07 -15.55 -13.26
C GLU A 33 -1.72 -14.89 -13.54
N VAL A 34 -1.46 -14.65 -14.82
CA VAL A 34 -0.39 -13.80 -15.31
C VAL A 34 -0.90 -12.37 -15.20
N GLY A 35 -0.55 -11.69 -14.10
CA GLY A 35 -1.07 -10.37 -13.76
C GLY A 35 -0.68 -9.29 -14.77
N THR A 36 -1.44 -8.20 -14.78
CA THR A 36 -1.23 -7.06 -15.70
C THR A 36 0.25 -6.57 -15.75
N PRO A 37 0.96 -6.37 -14.61
CA PRO A 37 2.36 -5.90 -14.66
C PRO A 37 3.30 -6.92 -15.33
N LEU A 38 3.05 -8.21 -15.16
CA LEU A 38 3.86 -9.27 -15.73
C LEU A 38 3.68 -9.33 -17.26
N ILE A 39 2.44 -9.27 -17.73
CA ILE A 39 2.13 -9.20 -19.16
C ILE A 39 2.76 -7.94 -19.79
N LYS A 40 2.67 -6.79 -19.14
CA LYS A 40 3.25 -5.54 -19.65
C LYS A 40 4.77 -5.57 -19.72
N SER A 41 5.42 -6.28 -18.80
CA SER A 41 6.88 -6.39 -18.73
C SER A 41 7.44 -7.42 -19.72
N GLU A 42 6.80 -8.59 -19.82
CA GLU A 42 7.37 -9.77 -20.50
C GLU A 42 6.58 -10.18 -21.76
N GLY A 43 5.45 -9.52 -22.00
CA GLY A 43 4.54 -9.82 -23.10
C GLY A 43 3.96 -11.23 -23.02
N THR A 44 3.64 -11.77 -24.20
CA THR A 44 3.08 -13.13 -24.33
C THR A 44 3.99 -14.25 -23.82
N GLU A 45 5.30 -14.00 -23.67
CA GLU A 45 6.22 -15.05 -23.23
C GLU A 45 5.98 -15.46 -21.78
N ALA A 46 5.43 -14.57 -20.95
CA ALA A 46 4.99 -14.92 -19.61
C ALA A 46 3.89 -15.98 -19.64
N VAL A 47 2.85 -15.78 -20.46
CA VAL A 47 1.74 -16.73 -20.63
C VAL A 47 2.24 -18.06 -21.19
N ARG A 48 3.09 -18.03 -22.24
CA ARG A 48 3.67 -19.26 -22.81
C ARG A 48 4.48 -20.04 -21.79
N THR A 49 5.29 -19.34 -21.01
CA THR A 49 6.12 -19.97 -19.97
C THR A 49 5.26 -20.61 -18.90
N MET A 50 4.25 -19.90 -18.37
CA MET A 50 3.33 -20.47 -17.38
C MET A 50 2.60 -21.70 -17.92
N LYS A 51 2.07 -21.64 -19.15
CA LYS A 51 1.37 -22.78 -19.76
C LYS A 51 2.27 -24.00 -19.94
N ARG A 52 3.54 -23.80 -20.34
CA ARG A 52 4.53 -24.89 -20.47
C ARG A 52 4.94 -25.47 -19.12
N THR A 53 5.12 -24.63 -18.11
CA THR A 53 5.59 -25.06 -16.78
C THR A 53 4.51 -25.76 -15.97
N PHE A 54 3.23 -25.38 -16.15
CA PHE A 54 2.10 -25.90 -15.37
C PHE A 54 1.07 -26.61 -16.28
N PRO A 55 1.43 -27.71 -16.95
CA PRO A 55 0.51 -28.43 -17.82
C PRO A 55 -0.70 -28.93 -17.00
N GLY A 56 -1.91 -28.75 -17.55
CA GLY A 56 -3.15 -29.13 -16.89
C GLY A 56 -3.68 -28.10 -15.87
N ARG A 57 -2.97 -27.01 -15.62
CA ARG A 57 -3.51 -25.86 -14.88
C ARG A 57 -4.13 -24.85 -15.84
N ARG A 58 -5.15 -24.15 -15.34
CA ARG A 58 -5.76 -23.03 -16.06
C ARG A 58 -4.90 -21.80 -15.89
N ILE A 59 -4.61 -21.15 -17.00
CA ILE A 59 -3.83 -19.92 -17.09
C ILE A 59 -4.78 -18.78 -17.43
N VAL A 60 -4.85 -17.79 -16.54
CA VAL A 60 -5.58 -16.55 -16.74
C VAL A 60 -4.59 -15.48 -17.19
N ALA A 61 -4.88 -14.79 -18.29
CA ALA A 61 -4.14 -13.62 -18.72
C ALA A 61 -4.92 -12.37 -18.32
N ASP A 62 -4.44 -11.66 -17.29
CA ASP A 62 -5.06 -10.41 -16.87
C ASP A 62 -4.57 -9.25 -17.75
N THR A 63 -5.11 -9.15 -18.96
CA THR A 63 -4.73 -8.10 -19.92
C THR A 63 -5.35 -6.75 -19.59
N LYS A 64 -6.50 -6.76 -18.89
CA LYS A 64 -7.34 -5.56 -18.70
C LYS A 64 -7.61 -4.86 -20.02
N THR A 65 -7.99 -5.67 -21.02
CA THR A 65 -8.28 -5.20 -22.37
C THR A 65 -9.36 -4.13 -22.32
N MET A 66 -9.04 -2.94 -22.84
CA MET A 66 -9.97 -1.81 -22.93
C MET A 66 -10.44 -1.56 -24.37
N ASP A 67 -9.63 -1.96 -25.35
CA ASP A 67 -9.89 -1.80 -26.77
C ASP A 67 -9.34 -3.02 -27.54
N THR A 68 -9.77 -3.21 -28.79
CA THR A 68 -9.29 -4.27 -29.70
C THR A 68 -9.48 -5.69 -29.16
N GLY A 69 -10.67 -5.97 -28.61
CA GLY A 69 -10.99 -7.19 -27.88
C GLY A 69 -10.60 -8.48 -28.62
N ALA A 70 -10.94 -8.60 -29.90
CA ALA A 70 -10.59 -9.79 -30.68
C ALA A 70 -9.08 -10.00 -30.82
N PHE A 71 -8.31 -8.92 -30.98
CA PHE A 71 -6.87 -8.96 -31.23
C PHE A 71 -6.09 -9.34 -29.98
N GLU A 72 -6.39 -8.71 -28.83
CA GLU A 72 -5.75 -9.03 -27.56
C GLU A 72 -6.06 -10.48 -27.13
N VAL A 73 -7.31 -10.92 -27.28
CA VAL A 73 -7.70 -12.30 -26.99
C VAL A 73 -6.98 -13.28 -27.91
N GLU A 74 -6.88 -13.02 -29.21
CA GLU A 74 -6.15 -13.89 -30.14
C GLU A 74 -4.68 -14.05 -29.75
N ILE A 75 -4.03 -12.95 -29.38
CA ILE A 75 -2.62 -12.94 -28.93
C ILE A 75 -2.44 -13.84 -27.70
N MET A 76 -3.29 -13.68 -26.68
CA MET A 76 -3.18 -14.42 -25.43
C MET A 76 -3.63 -15.89 -25.57
N ALA A 77 -4.67 -16.15 -26.34
CA ALA A 77 -5.12 -17.50 -26.64
C ALA A 77 -4.03 -18.31 -27.35
N LYS A 78 -3.36 -17.74 -28.36
CA LYS A 78 -2.22 -18.37 -29.04
C LYS A 78 -1.00 -18.55 -28.13
N ALA A 79 -0.88 -17.74 -27.08
CA ALA A 79 0.14 -17.90 -26.05
C ALA A 79 -0.20 -19.02 -25.04
N GLY A 80 -1.44 -19.50 -25.02
CA GLY A 80 -1.90 -20.60 -24.18
C GLY A 80 -2.77 -20.18 -22.99
N ALA A 81 -3.33 -18.97 -23.00
CA ALA A 81 -4.30 -18.54 -21.99
C ALA A 81 -5.63 -19.30 -22.14
N ASP A 82 -6.14 -19.82 -21.02
CA ASP A 82 -7.46 -20.46 -20.93
C ASP A 82 -8.56 -19.43 -20.64
N ILE A 83 -8.20 -18.32 -19.97
CA ILE A 83 -9.09 -17.20 -19.66
C ILE A 83 -8.35 -15.88 -19.97
N VAL A 84 -9.04 -14.90 -20.54
CA VAL A 84 -8.52 -13.53 -20.77
C VAL A 84 -9.47 -12.51 -20.15
N THR A 85 -8.90 -11.48 -19.50
CA THR A 85 -9.70 -10.42 -18.85
C THR A 85 -9.98 -9.24 -19.79
N VAL A 86 -11.20 -8.73 -19.74
CA VAL A 86 -11.63 -7.51 -20.44
C VAL A 86 -12.25 -6.57 -19.42
N LEU A 87 -11.99 -5.26 -19.51
CA LEU A 87 -12.58 -4.31 -18.57
C LEU A 87 -14.08 -4.14 -18.82
N GLY A 88 -14.87 -4.14 -17.76
CA GLY A 88 -16.31 -3.87 -17.82
C GLY A 88 -16.63 -2.44 -18.23
N LEU A 89 -15.65 -1.54 -18.21
CA LEU A 89 -15.75 -0.18 -18.76
C LEU A 89 -15.55 -0.12 -20.29
N ALA A 90 -15.08 -1.19 -20.92
CA ALA A 90 -14.94 -1.26 -22.38
C ALA A 90 -16.31 -1.21 -23.08
N GLU A 91 -16.30 -0.81 -24.36
CA GLU A 91 -17.50 -0.82 -25.19
C GLU A 91 -18.03 -2.25 -25.38
N ASP A 92 -19.35 -2.37 -25.57
CA ASP A 92 -20.01 -3.66 -25.80
C ASP A 92 -19.49 -4.35 -27.05
N SER A 93 -19.10 -3.59 -28.08
CA SER A 93 -18.43 -4.06 -29.29
C SER A 93 -17.11 -4.77 -28.96
N THR A 94 -16.24 -4.13 -28.17
CA THR A 94 -14.97 -4.70 -27.72
C THR A 94 -15.17 -6.00 -26.94
N ILE A 95 -16.12 -6.03 -26.00
CA ILE A 95 -16.43 -7.23 -25.21
C ILE A 95 -16.99 -8.35 -26.11
N SER A 96 -17.89 -8.01 -27.03
CA SER A 96 -18.49 -8.98 -27.96
C SER A 96 -17.43 -9.59 -28.89
N GLU A 97 -16.55 -8.76 -29.46
CA GLU A 97 -15.42 -9.22 -30.28
C GLU A 97 -14.45 -10.11 -29.50
N ALA A 98 -14.18 -9.78 -28.24
CA ALA A 98 -13.39 -10.62 -27.35
C ALA A 98 -14.05 -12.00 -27.13
N VAL A 99 -15.36 -12.03 -26.88
CA VAL A 99 -16.13 -13.28 -26.72
C VAL A 99 -16.12 -14.11 -28.00
N GLU A 100 -16.32 -13.50 -29.16
CA GLU A 100 -16.26 -14.18 -30.46
C GLU A 100 -14.88 -14.77 -30.75
N SER A 101 -13.82 -13.99 -30.50
CA SER A 101 -12.44 -14.47 -30.64
C SER A 101 -12.13 -15.60 -29.64
N GLY A 102 -12.60 -15.48 -28.40
CA GLY A 102 -12.48 -16.52 -27.38
C GLY A 102 -13.09 -17.84 -27.81
N ARG A 103 -14.32 -17.80 -28.35
CA ARG A 103 -14.99 -19.00 -28.91
C ARG A 103 -14.21 -19.65 -30.05
N LYS A 104 -13.55 -18.86 -30.91
CA LYS A 104 -12.73 -19.36 -32.02
C LYS A 104 -11.49 -20.12 -31.55
N TYR A 105 -10.88 -19.68 -30.45
CA TYR A 105 -9.63 -20.27 -29.94
C TYR A 105 -9.80 -21.18 -28.72
N GLY A 106 -11.02 -21.30 -28.18
CA GLY A 106 -11.29 -22.09 -26.98
C GLY A 106 -10.85 -21.40 -25.68
N THR A 107 -10.87 -20.06 -25.67
CA THR A 107 -10.51 -19.22 -24.52
C THR A 107 -11.76 -18.53 -23.96
N GLU A 108 -11.91 -18.55 -22.64
CA GLU A 108 -13.04 -17.94 -21.95
C GLU A 108 -12.75 -16.46 -21.64
N ILE A 109 -13.80 -15.63 -21.60
CA ILE A 109 -13.68 -14.20 -21.29
C ILE A 109 -14.20 -13.93 -19.88
N MET A 110 -13.36 -13.31 -19.06
CA MET A 110 -13.73 -12.78 -17.75
C MET A 110 -13.83 -11.26 -17.83
N VAL A 111 -14.94 -10.67 -17.37
CA VAL A 111 -15.07 -9.22 -17.34
C VAL A 111 -14.70 -8.68 -15.97
N ASP A 112 -13.68 -7.83 -15.92
CA ASP A 112 -13.22 -7.13 -14.71
C ASP A 112 -14.04 -5.87 -14.46
N MET A 113 -14.77 -5.82 -13.35
CA MET A 113 -15.69 -4.75 -12.98
C MET A 113 -15.01 -3.59 -12.23
N ILE A 114 -13.67 -3.53 -12.21
CA ILE A 114 -12.91 -2.45 -11.58
C ILE A 114 -13.41 -1.07 -12.08
N ASN A 115 -13.67 -0.17 -11.13
CA ASN A 115 -14.16 1.19 -11.37
C ASN A 115 -15.50 1.30 -12.11
N VAL A 116 -16.21 0.20 -12.39
CA VAL A 116 -17.57 0.28 -12.95
C VAL A 116 -18.50 0.91 -11.90
N PRO A 117 -19.23 1.99 -12.23
CA PRO A 117 -20.11 2.67 -11.26
C PRO A 117 -21.26 1.78 -10.78
N ASP A 118 -22.02 1.19 -11.71
CA ASP A 118 -23.14 0.30 -11.42
C ASP A 118 -22.78 -1.13 -11.84
N LYS A 119 -22.20 -1.86 -10.89
CA LYS A 119 -21.64 -3.19 -11.13
C LYS A 119 -22.72 -4.23 -11.39
N VAL A 120 -23.88 -4.13 -10.72
CA VAL A 120 -24.99 -5.08 -10.87
C VAL A 120 -25.65 -4.94 -12.23
N ARG A 121 -25.92 -3.71 -12.68
CA ARG A 121 -26.47 -3.48 -14.02
C ARG A 121 -25.47 -3.95 -15.08
N ARG A 122 -24.21 -3.54 -14.97
CA ARG A 122 -23.20 -3.88 -15.97
C ARG A 122 -22.93 -5.38 -16.03
N ALA A 123 -22.96 -6.09 -14.90
CA ALA A 123 -22.87 -7.54 -14.83
C ALA A 123 -23.92 -8.23 -15.73
N LYS A 124 -25.19 -7.81 -15.63
CA LYS A 124 -26.29 -8.33 -16.47
C LYS A 124 -26.12 -8.00 -17.95
N GLU A 125 -25.55 -6.85 -18.26
CA GLU A 125 -25.30 -6.43 -19.65
C GLU A 125 -24.22 -7.31 -20.29
N VAL A 126 -23.07 -7.45 -19.63
CA VAL A 126 -21.95 -8.22 -20.18
C VAL A 126 -22.23 -9.73 -20.21
N GLU A 127 -23.03 -10.25 -19.28
CA GLU A 127 -23.52 -11.64 -19.34
C GLU A 127 -24.27 -11.91 -20.66
N LYS A 128 -25.13 -10.97 -21.11
CA LYS A 128 -25.87 -11.11 -22.37
C LYS A 128 -24.96 -11.12 -23.61
N LEU A 129 -23.76 -10.53 -23.49
CA LEU A 129 -22.75 -10.57 -24.56
C LEU A 129 -22.04 -11.94 -24.62
N GLY A 130 -22.25 -12.82 -23.64
CA GLY A 130 -21.77 -14.20 -23.64
C GLY A 130 -20.42 -14.40 -22.97
N VAL A 131 -20.07 -13.54 -22.01
CA VAL A 131 -18.88 -13.68 -21.18
C VAL A 131 -19.01 -14.90 -20.25
N ALA A 132 -17.88 -15.49 -19.87
CA ALA A 132 -17.86 -16.70 -19.06
C ALA A 132 -17.80 -16.42 -17.54
N TYR A 133 -17.22 -15.29 -17.14
CA TYR A 133 -17.10 -14.88 -15.74
C TYR A 133 -17.27 -13.37 -15.58
N ILE A 134 -17.70 -12.98 -14.38
CA ILE A 134 -17.73 -11.59 -13.93
C ILE A 134 -16.81 -11.48 -12.72
N CYS A 135 -15.86 -10.55 -12.74
CA CYS A 135 -14.92 -10.33 -11.64
C CYS A 135 -15.26 -9.04 -10.91
N LEU A 136 -15.68 -9.16 -9.64
CA LEU A 136 -15.77 -8.03 -8.72
C LEU A 136 -14.36 -7.70 -8.21
N HIS A 137 -13.76 -6.66 -8.78
CA HIS A 137 -12.40 -6.26 -8.44
C HIS A 137 -12.39 -4.96 -7.63
N MET A 138 -11.87 -5.01 -6.41
CA MET A 138 -11.50 -3.81 -5.66
C MET A 138 -10.16 -3.29 -6.17
N GLY A 139 -10.14 -2.08 -6.74
CA GLY A 139 -8.88 -1.46 -7.19
C GLY A 139 -7.88 -1.30 -6.04
N ILE A 140 -6.58 -1.36 -6.37
CA ILE A 140 -5.50 -1.19 -5.39
C ILE A 140 -5.66 0.14 -4.64
N ASP A 141 -6.02 1.23 -5.32
CA ASP A 141 -6.20 2.53 -4.68
C ASP A 141 -7.34 2.54 -3.64
N THR A 142 -8.45 1.87 -3.93
CA THR A 142 -9.57 1.66 -2.98
C THR A 142 -9.12 0.85 -1.76
N GLN A 143 -8.32 -0.20 -1.97
CA GLN A 143 -7.76 -0.98 -0.85
C GLN A 143 -6.79 -0.15 0.00
N MET A 144 -5.96 0.69 -0.63
CA MET A 144 -5.01 1.54 0.10
C MET A 144 -5.71 2.57 0.99
N ARG A 145 -6.94 2.98 0.64
CA ARG A 145 -7.78 3.88 1.44
C ARG A 145 -8.51 3.19 2.59
N GLY A 146 -8.41 1.86 2.73
CA GLY A 146 -9.05 1.11 3.82
C GLY A 146 -10.57 1.02 3.72
N GLU A 147 -11.14 1.14 2.52
CA GLU A 147 -12.58 0.99 2.30
C GLU A 147 -13.03 -0.46 2.58
N GLU A 148 -14.26 -0.62 3.09
CA GLU A 148 -14.82 -1.93 3.49
C GLU A 148 -14.97 -2.91 2.32
N ALA A 149 -14.95 -4.20 2.65
CA ALA A 149 -15.15 -5.28 1.69
C ALA A 149 -16.57 -5.22 1.07
N PRO A 150 -16.72 -5.27 -0.27
CA PRO A 150 -18.00 -5.09 -0.96
C PRO A 150 -18.84 -6.39 -0.98
N VAL A 151 -19.01 -7.04 0.18
CA VAL A 151 -19.70 -8.34 0.29
C VAL A 151 -21.17 -8.23 -0.13
N ASP A 152 -21.84 -7.12 0.17
CA ASP A 152 -23.24 -6.92 -0.22
C ASP A 152 -23.38 -6.76 -1.74
N ILE A 153 -22.50 -5.98 -2.37
CA ILE A 153 -22.46 -5.85 -3.83
C ILE A 153 -22.17 -7.20 -4.48
N LEU A 154 -21.28 -8.01 -3.90
CA LEU A 154 -21.02 -9.36 -4.39
C LEU A 154 -22.30 -10.22 -4.38
N ARG A 155 -23.06 -10.22 -3.27
CA ARG A 155 -24.33 -10.97 -3.18
C ARG A 155 -25.33 -10.51 -4.23
N GLU A 156 -25.42 -9.20 -4.47
CA GLU A 156 -26.29 -8.64 -5.49
C GLU A 156 -25.91 -9.09 -6.90
N ILE A 157 -24.61 -9.09 -7.24
CA ILE A 157 -24.12 -9.56 -8.54
C ILE A 157 -24.38 -11.07 -8.69
N VAL A 158 -24.05 -11.88 -7.68
CA VAL A 158 -24.28 -13.34 -7.68
C VAL A 158 -25.77 -13.66 -7.86
N GLY A 159 -26.67 -12.89 -7.23
CA GLY A 159 -28.11 -13.07 -7.42
C GLY A 159 -28.65 -12.54 -8.75
N ALA A 160 -27.88 -11.71 -9.45
CA ALA A 160 -28.29 -11.03 -10.68
C ALA A 160 -27.91 -11.75 -11.96
N VAL A 161 -26.92 -12.65 -11.91
CA VAL A 161 -26.34 -13.33 -13.08
C VAL A 161 -26.27 -14.85 -12.86
N SER A 162 -26.20 -15.60 -13.95
CA SER A 162 -26.08 -17.06 -13.96
C SER A 162 -24.65 -17.56 -14.14
N VAL A 163 -23.78 -16.73 -14.71
CA VAL A 163 -22.35 -17.03 -14.86
C VAL A 163 -21.61 -16.95 -13.51
N PRO A 164 -20.52 -17.73 -13.32
CA PRO A 164 -19.76 -17.67 -12.07
C PRO A 164 -19.13 -16.28 -11.84
N VAL A 165 -19.11 -15.87 -10.57
CA VAL A 165 -18.56 -14.59 -10.14
C VAL A 165 -17.22 -14.80 -9.44
N ALA A 166 -16.18 -14.14 -9.95
CA ALA A 166 -14.88 -14.02 -9.33
C ALA A 166 -14.82 -12.79 -8.41
N VAL A 167 -13.94 -12.80 -7.42
CA VAL A 167 -13.66 -11.65 -6.58
C VAL A 167 -12.15 -11.46 -6.43
N ALA A 168 -11.71 -10.22 -6.55
CA ALA A 168 -10.31 -9.84 -6.46
C ALA A 168 -10.12 -8.59 -5.59
N GLY A 169 -8.99 -8.54 -4.91
CA GLY A 169 -8.49 -7.35 -4.22
C GLY A 169 -8.51 -7.46 -2.69
N GLY A 170 -7.33 -7.39 -2.08
CA GLY A 170 -7.17 -7.35 -0.63
C GLY A 170 -7.59 -8.62 0.13
N ILE A 171 -7.89 -9.72 -0.56
CA ILE A 171 -8.41 -10.94 0.06
C ILE A 171 -7.33 -11.63 0.89
N THR A 172 -7.67 -11.89 2.16
CA THR A 172 -6.86 -12.65 3.12
C THR A 172 -7.56 -13.93 3.54
N ALA A 173 -6.84 -14.82 4.23
CA ALA A 173 -7.40 -16.05 4.77
C ALA A 173 -8.51 -15.80 5.81
N ASP A 174 -8.52 -14.63 6.46
CA ASP A 174 -9.57 -14.27 7.42
C ASP A 174 -10.86 -13.80 6.72
N THR A 175 -10.72 -13.09 5.60
CA THR A 175 -11.85 -12.50 4.86
C THR A 175 -12.47 -13.45 3.84
N VAL A 176 -11.72 -14.42 3.32
CA VAL A 176 -12.20 -15.34 2.27
C VAL A 176 -13.50 -16.09 2.61
N PRO A 177 -13.77 -16.51 3.87
CA PRO A 177 -15.04 -17.18 4.18
C PRO A 177 -16.26 -16.31 3.88
N GLU A 178 -16.17 -14.99 4.05
CA GLU A 178 -17.27 -14.07 3.78
C GLU A 178 -17.63 -14.02 2.29
N TYR A 179 -16.61 -13.99 1.42
CA TYR A 179 -16.79 -14.01 -0.02
C TYR A 179 -17.35 -15.34 -0.53
N ILE A 180 -16.88 -16.46 0.02
CA ILE A 180 -17.41 -17.80 -0.29
C ILE A 180 -18.89 -17.89 0.11
N ASN A 181 -19.22 -17.41 1.32
CA ASN A 181 -20.61 -17.40 1.81
C ASN A 181 -21.51 -16.45 1.00
N ALA A 182 -20.95 -15.41 0.39
CA ALA A 182 -21.66 -14.53 -0.53
C ALA A 182 -21.83 -15.13 -1.94
N GLY A 183 -21.23 -16.30 -2.22
CA GLY A 183 -21.40 -17.05 -3.46
C GLY A 183 -20.32 -16.81 -4.52
N ALA A 184 -19.17 -16.24 -4.14
CA ALA A 184 -18.03 -16.18 -5.05
C ALA A 184 -17.57 -17.58 -5.45
N TYR A 185 -17.33 -17.77 -6.74
CA TYR A 185 -16.82 -19.01 -7.31
C TYR A 185 -15.31 -19.00 -7.42
N ASP A 186 -14.73 -17.89 -7.89
CA ASP A 186 -13.29 -17.75 -8.09
C ASP A 186 -12.72 -16.70 -7.12
N ILE A 187 -11.79 -17.14 -6.27
CA ILE A 187 -11.12 -16.29 -5.28
C ILE A 187 -9.74 -15.96 -5.82
N ILE A 188 -9.56 -14.71 -6.25
CA ILE A 188 -8.32 -14.21 -6.84
C ILE A 188 -7.48 -13.56 -5.73
N VAL A 189 -6.33 -14.18 -5.41
CA VAL A 189 -5.44 -13.73 -4.35
C VAL A 189 -4.06 -13.41 -4.88
N GLY A 190 -3.67 -12.14 -4.74
CA GLY A 190 -2.31 -11.67 -4.98
C GLY A 190 -1.49 -11.66 -3.69
N GLY A 191 -1.35 -10.47 -3.08
CA GLY A 191 -0.45 -10.22 -1.95
C GLY A 191 -0.64 -11.13 -0.73
N GLY A 192 -1.87 -11.60 -0.46
CA GLY A 192 -2.16 -12.55 0.62
C GLY A 192 -1.45 -13.92 0.48
N ILE A 193 -0.92 -14.23 -0.70
CA ILE A 193 -0.08 -15.41 -0.98
C ILE A 193 1.32 -14.99 -1.43
N THR A 194 1.45 -14.01 -2.32
CA THR A 194 2.72 -13.73 -3.02
C THR A 194 3.70 -12.86 -2.24
N LYS A 195 3.26 -12.25 -1.12
CA LYS A 195 4.10 -11.40 -0.26
C LYS A 195 4.55 -12.08 1.03
N THR A 196 4.23 -13.35 1.24
CA THR A 196 4.62 -14.10 2.45
C THR A 196 5.94 -14.85 2.26
N ASP A 197 6.66 -15.12 3.35
CA ASP A 197 7.89 -15.94 3.31
C ASP A 197 7.60 -17.42 3.01
N ASP A 198 6.43 -17.93 3.41
CA ASP A 198 5.95 -19.29 3.13
C ASP A 198 4.72 -19.26 2.20
N ILE A 199 4.98 -19.15 0.91
CA ILE A 199 3.95 -19.05 -0.15
C ILE A 199 3.10 -20.31 -0.20
N ARG A 200 3.73 -21.49 -0.05
CA ARG A 200 3.04 -22.77 -0.04
C ARG A 200 2.09 -22.87 1.14
N GLY A 201 2.55 -22.52 2.33
CA GLY A 201 1.75 -22.48 3.55
C GLY A 201 0.59 -21.48 3.43
N ALA A 202 0.85 -20.28 2.89
CA ALA A 202 -0.18 -19.26 2.67
C ALA A 202 -1.30 -19.74 1.73
N ALA A 203 -0.94 -20.35 0.59
CA ALA A 203 -1.92 -20.93 -0.33
C ALA A 203 -2.71 -22.09 0.30
N ALA A 204 -2.04 -22.96 1.07
CA ALA A 204 -2.69 -24.06 1.79
C ALA A 204 -3.66 -23.55 2.86
N ASN A 205 -3.29 -22.50 3.58
CA ASN A 205 -4.14 -21.85 4.57
C ASN A 205 -5.35 -21.18 3.90
N MET A 206 -5.18 -20.54 2.75
CA MET A 206 -6.28 -20.00 1.96
C MET A 206 -7.28 -21.10 1.55
N LYS A 207 -6.80 -22.26 1.07
CA LYS A 207 -7.70 -23.40 0.75
C LYS A 207 -8.41 -23.96 1.98
N LYS A 208 -7.79 -23.96 3.16
CA LYS A 208 -8.45 -24.34 4.43
C LYS A 208 -9.52 -23.33 4.81
N ALA A 209 -9.21 -22.04 4.70
CA ALA A 209 -10.12 -20.93 4.97
C ALA A 209 -11.38 -20.98 4.10
N MET A 210 -11.21 -21.21 2.80
CA MET A 210 -12.31 -21.38 1.85
C MET A 210 -13.24 -22.55 2.22
N LYS A 211 -12.75 -23.53 3.00
CA LYS A 211 -13.52 -24.67 3.53
C LYS A 211 -14.11 -24.41 4.92
N GLY A 212 -13.97 -23.20 5.47
CA GLY A 212 -14.47 -22.81 6.78
C GLY A 212 -13.67 -23.38 7.96
N LEU A 213 -12.42 -23.80 7.73
CA LEU A 213 -11.55 -24.30 8.80
C LEU A 213 -10.86 -23.13 9.51
N ALA A 214 -10.78 -23.20 10.85
CA ALA A 214 -10.03 -22.24 11.65
C ALA A 214 -8.53 -22.26 11.30
N ILE A 215 -7.91 -21.09 11.37
CA ILE A 215 -6.54 -20.86 10.94
C ILE A 215 -5.87 -19.96 11.98
N ASP A 216 -4.65 -20.29 12.36
CA ASP A 216 -3.76 -19.32 13.01
C ASP A 216 -3.18 -18.43 11.91
N SER A 217 -3.86 -17.33 11.58
CA SER A 217 -3.39 -16.41 10.55
C SER A 217 -2.44 -15.37 11.15
N VAL A 218 -1.34 -15.11 10.44
CA VAL A 218 -0.39 -14.02 10.69
C VAL A 218 -0.06 -13.37 9.36
N VAL A 219 -1.03 -12.72 8.69
CA VAL A 219 -0.73 -11.97 7.45
C VAL A 219 -1.55 -10.67 7.34
N ALA A 220 -0.89 -9.66 6.78
CA ALA A 220 -1.20 -8.24 6.71
C ALA A 220 -2.67 -7.86 6.45
N LYS A 221 -3.35 -7.44 7.52
CA LYS A 221 -4.53 -6.57 7.43
C LYS A 221 -4.09 -5.17 6.99
N LYS A 222 -4.84 -4.53 6.09
CA LYS A 222 -4.63 -3.11 5.78
C LYS A 222 -5.06 -2.25 6.99
N TYR A 223 -4.28 -1.23 7.28
CA TYR A 223 -4.48 -0.36 8.43
C TYR A 223 -5.59 0.64 8.14
N THR A 224 -6.41 0.93 9.15
CA THR A 224 -7.48 1.94 9.10
C THR A 224 -7.03 3.23 9.82
N GLU A 225 -7.90 4.25 9.90
CA GLU A 225 -7.56 5.51 10.57
C GLU A 225 -7.13 5.31 12.05
N ASP A 226 -7.74 4.34 12.73
CA ASP A 226 -7.46 4.03 14.13
C ASP A 226 -6.08 3.37 14.33
N ASP A 227 -5.51 2.78 13.28
CA ASP A 227 -4.27 2.01 13.35
C ASP A 227 -3.04 2.80 12.85
N LEU A 228 -3.20 4.09 12.48
CA LEU A 228 -2.17 4.89 11.82
C LEU A 228 -0.88 5.05 12.64
N PHE A 229 -1.00 5.19 13.96
CA PHE A 229 0.18 5.26 14.83
C PHE A 229 1.01 3.98 14.72
N GLU A 230 0.37 2.82 14.75
CA GLU A 230 1.06 1.53 14.64
C GLU A 230 1.67 1.36 13.25
N ALA A 231 0.92 1.71 12.20
CA ALA A 231 1.37 1.63 10.81
C ALA A 231 2.65 2.46 10.57
N PHE A 232 2.61 3.75 10.91
CA PHE A 232 3.76 4.64 10.76
C PHE A 232 4.93 4.25 11.66
N SER A 233 4.68 3.66 12.83
CA SER A 233 5.75 3.17 13.70
C SER A 233 6.55 2.03 13.06
N LYS A 234 5.96 1.24 12.17
CA LYS A 234 6.60 0.10 11.49
C LYS A 234 7.49 0.49 10.30
N VAL A 235 7.31 1.68 9.71
CA VAL A 235 7.98 2.08 8.45
C VAL A 235 8.96 3.24 8.67
N SER A 236 10.07 3.29 7.91
CA SER A 236 11.03 4.42 8.01
C SER A 236 10.53 5.66 7.27
N THR A 237 11.11 6.82 7.57
CA THR A 237 10.86 8.06 6.80
C THR A 237 11.20 7.87 5.31
N CYS A 238 12.22 7.07 4.99
CA CYS A 238 12.57 6.67 3.63
C CYS A 238 11.46 5.86 2.96
N ASN A 239 10.89 4.86 3.65
CA ASN A 239 9.78 4.07 3.13
C ASN A 239 8.54 4.94 2.86
N ILE A 240 8.24 5.88 3.75
CA ILE A 240 7.14 6.84 3.56
C ILE A 240 7.44 7.78 2.38
N SER A 241 8.66 8.30 2.27
CA SER A 241 9.08 9.15 1.14
C SER A 241 8.90 8.44 -0.20
N ASP A 242 9.33 7.18 -0.32
CA ASP A 242 9.18 6.42 -1.55
C ASP A 242 7.71 6.13 -1.89
N ALA A 243 6.92 5.78 -0.87
CA ALA A 243 5.47 5.58 -1.00
C ALA A 243 4.70 6.86 -1.36
N TYR A 244 5.18 8.02 -0.92
CA TYR A 244 4.55 9.32 -1.13
C TYR A 244 5.24 10.15 -2.22
N HIS A 245 6.00 9.50 -3.12
CA HIS A 245 6.67 10.13 -4.26
C HIS A 245 7.54 11.34 -3.88
N LYS A 246 8.25 11.25 -2.75
CA LYS A 246 9.15 12.25 -2.16
C LYS A 246 8.45 13.54 -1.71
N LYS A 247 7.12 13.53 -1.63
CA LYS A 247 6.36 14.63 -1.02
C LYS A 247 6.45 14.58 0.50
N GLY A 248 6.19 15.71 1.15
CA GLY A 248 6.14 15.81 2.61
C GLY A 248 7.50 15.80 3.31
N VAL A 249 8.62 15.58 2.62
CA VAL A 249 9.96 15.61 3.23
C VAL A 249 10.26 17.03 3.74
N ILE A 250 10.59 17.13 5.03
CA ILE A 250 10.95 18.38 5.70
C ILE A 250 12.47 18.54 5.66
N PHE A 251 12.96 19.61 5.05
CA PHE A 251 14.39 19.84 4.82
C PHE A 251 15.02 20.82 5.82
N GLY A 252 16.31 20.59 6.11
CA GLY A 252 17.16 21.53 6.85
C GLY A 252 16.94 21.54 8.36
N LEU A 253 16.30 20.50 8.91
CA LEU A 253 16.23 20.24 10.34
C LEU A 253 17.07 18.99 10.65
N HIS A 254 17.81 19.03 11.75
CA HIS A 254 18.69 17.96 12.21
C HIS A 254 18.04 17.13 13.31
N PRO A 255 18.23 15.80 13.31
CA PRO A 255 17.73 14.93 14.38
C PRO A 255 18.59 15.06 15.64
N TYR A 256 17.94 15.32 16.77
CA TYR A 256 18.47 15.23 18.12
C TYR A 256 17.70 14.13 18.86
N ILE A 257 17.88 12.91 18.40
CA ILE A 257 17.16 11.72 18.87
C ILE A 257 18.14 10.67 19.40
N GLN A 258 17.65 9.71 20.18
CA GLN A 258 18.42 8.51 20.51
C GLN A 258 18.52 7.57 19.31
N ARG A 259 19.56 6.74 19.29
CA ARG A 259 19.76 5.75 18.23
C ARG A 259 18.57 4.79 18.14
N ASN A 260 18.09 4.56 16.92
CA ASN A 260 16.89 3.77 16.62
C ASN A 260 15.57 4.33 17.19
N ALA A 261 15.55 5.55 17.74
CA ALA A 261 14.30 6.18 18.17
C ALA A 261 13.48 6.59 16.95
N LYS A 262 12.16 6.57 17.13
CA LYS A 262 11.19 7.12 16.18
C LYS A 262 10.28 8.12 16.86
N MET A 263 9.92 9.15 16.12
CA MET A 263 8.89 10.10 16.48
C MET A 263 7.71 9.90 15.55
N VAL A 264 6.53 9.63 16.09
CA VAL A 264 5.29 9.47 15.32
C VAL A 264 4.17 10.11 16.12
N GLY A 265 3.44 11.03 15.51
CA GLY A 265 2.28 11.66 16.15
C GLY A 265 1.58 12.69 15.28
N ARG A 266 0.44 13.18 15.76
CA ARG A 266 -0.32 14.26 15.10
C ARG A 266 0.29 15.61 15.46
N ALA A 267 0.42 16.49 14.49
CA ALA A 267 0.99 17.81 14.67
C ALA A 267 0.07 18.68 15.53
N LEU A 268 0.62 19.30 16.58
CA LEU A 268 0.09 20.53 17.16
C LEU A 268 1.00 21.66 16.69
N THR A 269 0.50 22.49 15.79
CA THR A 269 1.30 23.53 15.13
C THR A 269 1.37 24.80 15.97
N VAL A 270 2.54 25.42 15.98
CA VAL A 270 2.83 26.64 16.74
C VAL A 270 3.63 27.58 15.85
N GLN A 271 3.23 28.84 15.77
CA GLN A 271 4.03 29.91 15.18
C GLN A 271 4.46 30.87 16.29
N THR A 272 5.73 31.29 16.27
CA THR A 272 6.26 32.26 17.23
C THR A 272 7.35 33.14 16.60
N ALA A 273 7.77 34.18 17.31
CA ALA A 273 8.88 35.05 16.91
C ALA A 273 10.23 34.49 17.37
N ASN A 274 11.33 34.94 16.75
CA ASN A 274 12.68 34.55 17.14
C ASN A 274 12.96 34.81 18.63
N GLY A 275 13.32 33.75 19.35
CA GLY A 275 13.59 33.76 20.79
C GLY A 275 12.35 33.86 21.68
N ASP A 276 11.13 33.85 21.15
CA ASP A 276 9.92 33.85 21.97
C ASP A 276 9.44 32.42 22.25
N TRP A 277 9.70 31.95 23.47
CA TRP A 277 9.34 30.59 23.92
C TRP A 277 7.94 30.49 24.54
N ALA A 278 7.19 31.58 24.66
CA ALA A 278 5.89 31.56 25.34
C ALA A 278 4.87 30.63 24.67
N LYS A 279 4.65 30.78 23.35
CA LYS A 279 3.71 29.92 22.60
C LYS A 279 4.17 28.47 22.48
N PRO A 280 5.45 28.17 22.23
CA PRO A 280 5.95 26.79 22.28
C PRO A 280 5.65 26.10 23.62
N VAL A 281 5.92 26.76 24.76
CA VAL A 281 5.68 26.16 26.08
C VAL A 281 4.18 26.07 26.40
N GLU A 282 3.38 27.09 26.07
CA GLU A 282 1.91 27.07 26.23
C GLU A 282 1.25 25.93 25.43
N ALA A 283 1.83 25.54 24.29
CA ALA A 283 1.31 24.43 23.49
C ALA A 283 1.32 23.09 24.23
N ILE A 284 2.16 22.92 25.26
CA ILE A 284 2.19 21.72 26.09
C ILE A 284 0.86 21.52 26.82
N ASP A 285 0.24 22.61 27.29
CA ASP A 285 -1.04 22.56 28.01
C ASP A 285 -2.21 22.16 27.10
N LEU A 286 -2.07 22.39 25.79
CA LEU A 286 -3.07 22.10 24.76
C LEU A 286 -2.83 20.78 24.03
N ALA A 287 -1.65 20.21 24.15
CA ALA A 287 -1.27 18.96 23.50
C ALA A 287 -2.04 17.78 24.07
N LYS A 288 -2.44 16.86 23.20
CA LYS A 288 -3.03 15.58 23.59
C LYS A 288 -1.94 14.51 23.67
N PRO A 289 -2.14 13.47 24.49
CA PRO A 289 -1.24 12.32 24.48
C PRO A 289 -1.12 11.74 23.07
N GLY A 290 0.11 11.58 22.58
CA GLY A 290 0.39 11.14 21.22
C GLY A 290 0.74 12.25 20.23
N ASP A 291 0.52 13.53 20.56
CA ASP A 291 0.84 14.64 19.66
C ASP A 291 2.36 14.87 19.52
N VAL A 292 2.74 15.50 18.42
CA VAL A 292 4.06 16.09 18.18
C VAL A 292 3.88 17.59 18.06
N ILE A 293 4.62 18.37 18.86
CA ILE A 293 4.56 19.83 18.75
C ILE A 293 5.46 20.25 17.58
N VAL A 294 4.96 21.10 16.69
CA VAL A 294 5.68 21.57 15.50
C VAL A 294 5.71 23.09 15.52
N VAL A 295 6.91 23.66 15.65
CA VAL A 295 7.13 25.08 15.89
C VAL A 295 7.80 25.73 14.68
N ASP A 296 7.17 26.78 14.16
CA ASP A 296 7.73 27.68 13.16
C ASP A 296 8.24 28.96 13.85
N VAL A 297 9.56 29.17 13.77
CA VAL A 297 10.27 30.36 14.28
C VAL A 297 10.88 31.16 13.11
N GLY A 298 10.56 30.80 11.85
CA GLY A 298 11.18 31.37 10.66
C GLY A 298 12.69 31.14 10.56
N GLY A 299 13.20 30.05 11.14
CA GLY A 299 14.63 29.72 11.15
C GLY A 299 15.47 30.60 12.09
N GLY A 300 14.86 31.24 13.09
CA GLY A 300 15.54 32.11 14.04
C GLY A 300 16.69 31.43 14.82
N PRO A 301 17.81 32.14 15.09
CA PRO A 301 19.00 31.56 15.72
C PRO A 301 18.95 31.47 17.25
N ILE A 302 17.86 31.93 17.90
CA ILE A 302 17.75 31.95 19.37
C ILE A 302 16.83 30.81 19.81
N ALA A 303 17.25 30.03 20.82
CA ALA A 303 16.51 28.86 21.26
C ALA A 303 15.15 29.23 21.87
N VAL A 304 14.11 28.48 21.47
CA VAL A 304 12.73 28.59 21.99
C VAL A 304 12.29 27.36 22.79
N TRP A 305 13.17 26.36 22.91
CA TRP A 305 12.90 25.09 23.60
C TRP A 305 14.17 24.54 24.25
N GLY A 306 14.00 23.83 25.37
CA GLY A 306 15.07 23.20 26.14
C GLY A 306 14.55 22.06 27.03
N GLU A 307 15.38 21.59 27.95
CA GLU A 307 15.15 20.38 28.77
C GLU A 307 13.86 20.44 29.61
N LEU A 308 13.58 21.55 30.27
CA LEU A 308 12.40 21.68 31.15
C LEU A 308 11.09 21.58 30.37
N ALA A 309 11.05 22.18 29.18
CA ALA A 309 9.91 22.08 28.28
C ALA A 309 9.73 20.63 27.78
N SER A 310 10.83 19.93 27.48
CA SER A 310 10.80 18.51 27.12
C SER A 310 10.22 17.63 28.23
N ASN A 311 10.63 17.79 29.48
CA ASN A 311 10.04 17.05 30.61
C ASN A 311 8.54 17.31 30.75
N SER A 312 8.13 18.58 30.67
CA SER A 312 6.72 18.97 30.76
C SER A 312 5.91 18.33 29.62
N ALA A 313 6.44 18.35 28.39
CA ALA A 313 5.82 17.71 27.24
C ALA A 313 5.69 16.19 27.41
N MET A 314 6.73 15.52 27.94
CA MET A 314 6.69 14.09 28.24
C MET A 314 5.62 13.74 29.28
N ASN A 315 5.44 14.57 30.31
CA ASN A 315 4.38 14.37 31.31
C ASN A 315 2.97 14.41 30.69
N MET A 316 2.78 15.23 29.65
CA MET A 316 1.53 15.33 28.89
C MET A 316 1.38 14.25 27.81
N GLY A 317 2.39 13.38 27.64
CA GLY A 317 2.36 12.29 26.67
C GLY A 317 2.70 12.71 25.23
N VAL A 318 3.32 13.88 25.05
CA VAL A 318 3.84 14.36 23.75
C VAL A 318 4.95 13.42 23.26
N LYS A 319 4.95 13.10 21.96
CA LYS A 319 5.86 12.14 21.32
C LYS A 319 7.13 12.74 20.73
N GLY A 320 7.21 14.07 20.68
CA GLY A 320 8.42 14.78 20.32
C GLY A 320 8.17 16.23 19.93
N ILE A 321 9.24 16.90 19.49
CA ILE A 321 9.25 18.32 19.12
C ILE A 321 9.97 18.52 17.78
N VAL A 322 9.39 19.34 16.92
CA VAL A 322 10.00 19.81 15.66
C VAL A 322 10.08 21.33 15.70
N ILE A 323 11.25 21.91 15.41
CA ILE A 323 11.48 23.35 15.49
C ILE A 323 12.16 23.85 14.22
N ASP A 324 11.45 24.62 13.41
CA ASP A 324 12.06 25.44 12.35
C ASP A 324 12.74 26.67 12.97
N GLY A 325 13.82 26.41 13.71
CA GLY A 325 14.51 27.37 14.56
C GLY A 325 15.56 26.68 15.42
N ALA A 326 15.92 27.29 16.54
CA ALA A 326 16.96 26.78 17.43
C ALA A 326 16.41 26.11 18.71
N ILE A 327 17.16 25.14 19.22
CA ILE A 327 16.92 24.39 20.46
C ILE A 327 18.18 24.46 21.36
N ARG A 328 18.04 24.18 22.65
CA ARG A 328 19.16 24.06 23.59
C ARG A 328 19.04 22.83 24.49
N ASP A 329 20.03 22.62 25.36
CA ASP A 329 20.06 21.54 26.37
C ASP A 329 20.01 20.13 25.73
N ILE A 330 20.76 19.94 24.62
CA ILE A 330 20.67 18.74 23.78
C ILE A 330 21.07 17.46 24.51
N ASP A 331 22.11 17.52 25.34
CA ASP A 331 22.60 16.40 26.12
C ASP A 331 21.52 15.86 27.06
N ASP A 332 20.84 16.74 27.80
CA ASP A 332 19.74 16.33 28.67
C ASP A 332 18.53 15.82 27.88
N ILE A 333 18.15 16.48 26.78
CA ILE A 333 17.05 16.04 25.92
C ILE A 333 17.31 14.64 25.35
N GLN A 334 18.54 14.37 24.91
CA GLN A 334 18.93 13.04 24.43
C GLN A 334 18.96 12.01 25.56
N ASN A 335 19.39 12.39 26.77
CA ASN A 335 19.36 11.51 27.95
C ASN A 335 17.93 11.14 28.37
N LEU A 336 16.98 12.06 28.25
CA LEU A 336 15.54 11.82 28.46
C LEU A 336 14.93 10.88 27.41
N GLY A 337 15.60 10.72 26.26
CA GLY A 337 15.06 9.97 25.13
C GLY A 337 13.91 10.67 24.42
N PHE A 338 13.75 11.98 24.62
CA PHE A 338 12.71 12.78 23.98
C PHE A 338 13.11 13.12 22.54
N PRO A 339 12.37 12.67 21.51
CA PRO A 339 12.74 12.96 20.13
C PRO A 339 12.60 14.46 19.81
N ALA A 340 13.70 15.08 19.41
CA ALA A 340 13.73 16.49 19.01
C ALA A 340 14.35 16.67 17.63
N PHE A 341 13.82 17.60 16.85
CA PHE A 341 14.38 18.02 15.57
C PHE A 341 14.42 19.54 15.50
N ALA A 342 15.56 20.10 15.11
CA ALA A 342 15.70 21.55 15.00
C ALA A 342 16.69 21.96 13.92
N ARG A 343 16.66 23.22 13.44
CA ARG A 343 17.68 23.72 12.51
C ARG A 343 19.06 23.82 13.13
N SER A 344 19.13 24.18 14.41
CA SER A 344 20.39 24.37 15.12
C SER A 344 20.25 24.16 16.61
N ALA A 345 21.35 23.75 17.25
CA ALA A 345 21.49 23.71 18.70
C ALA A 345 22.37 24.88 19.16
N VAL A 346 21.88 25.69 20.10
CA VAL A 346 22.56 26.90 20.58
C VAL A 346 22.41 27.04 22.10
N PRO A 347 23.35 27.69 22.82
CA PRO A 347 23.24 27.86 24.27
C PRO A 347 22.32 29.04 24.67
N CYS A 348 22.06 30.00 23.78
CA CYS A 348 21.27 31.18 24.09
C CYS A 348 19.77 30.92 23.98
N ALA A 349 19.04 31.11 25.08
CA ALA A 349 17.58 31.20 25.06
C ALA A 349 17.12 32.65 24.94
N GLY A 350 15.91 32.82 24.41
CA GLY A 350 15.26 34.13 24.39
C GLY A 350 14.32 34.35 25.59
N GLU A 351 13.29 35.16 25.39
CA GLU A 351 12.38 35.67 26.42
C GLU A 351 10.93 35.39 26.05
N ALA A 352 10.08 35.09 27.02
CA ALA A 352 8.64 34.93 26.80
C ALA A 352 7.98 36.27 26.48
N LYS A 353 7.49 36.43 25.25
CA LYS A 353 6.79 37.63 24.77
C LYS A 353 5.33 37.36 24.42
N GLY A 354 4.97 36.11 24.12
CA GLY A 354 3.59 35.69 23.88
C GLY A 354 3.08 35.92 22.46
N TYR A 355 3.96 36.21 21.50
CA TYR A 355 3.61 36.45 20.10
C TYR A 355 3.35 35.15 19.33
N GLY A 356 2.54 35.27 18.29
CA GLY A 356 2.20 34.16 17.40
C GLY A 356 0.92 33.44 17.79
N GLY A 357 0.81 32.16 17.44
CA GLY A 357 -0.43 31.39 17.58
C GLY A 357 -0.20 29.89 17.64
N ILE A 358 -1.14 29.19 18.28
CA ILE A 358 -1.19 27.73 18.38
C ILE A 358 -2.38 27.25 17.55
N GLY A 359 -2.23 26.14 16.81
CA GLY A 359 -3.26 25.60 15.93
C GLY A 359 -3.32 26.23 14.54
N VAL A 360 -2.37 27.12 14.19
CA VAL A 360 -2.33 27.83 12.90
C VAL A 360 -1.58 27.03 11.84
N GLU A 361 -1.91 27.20 10.55
CA GLU A 361 -1.12 26.60 9.46
C GLU A 361 0.27 27.27 9.41
N ILE A 362 1.33 26.47 9.41
CA ILE A 362 2.72 26.93 9.43
C ILE A 362 3.53 26.33 8.28
N THR A 363 4.73 26.87 8.04
CA THR A 363 5.69 26.31 7.08
C THR A 363 6.96 25.90 7.81
N VAL A 364 7.32 24.61 7.73
CA VAL A 364 8.52 24.06 8.37
C VAL A 364 9.33 23.28 7.34
N GLY A 365 10.62 23.64 7.18
CA GLY A 365 11.54 22.97 6.27
C GLY A 365 11.04 22.87 4.82
N GLY A 366 10.27 23.87 4.37
CA GLY A 366 9.68 23.94 3.03
C GLY A 366 8.34 23.22 2.87
N GLN A 367 7.79 22.61 3.93
CA GLN A 367 6.48 21.95 3.90
C GLN A 367 5.45 22.75 4.69
N ARG A 368 4.21 22.80 4.18
CA ARG A 368 3.06 23.28 4.93
C ARG A 368 2.62 22.22 5.92
N VAL A 369 2.36 22.61 7.16
CA VAL A 369 1.91 21.71 8.23
C VAL A 369 0.67 22.31 8.88
N ARG A 370 -0.38 21.50 9.02
CA ARG A 370 -1.60 21.85 9.75
C ARG A 370 -1.70 21.04 11.03
N THR A 371 -2.39 21.59 12.02
CA THR A 371 -2.75 20.81 13.20
C THR A 371 -3.58 19.58 12.82
N GLY A 372 -3.16 18.41 13.28
CA GLY A 372 -3.74 17.11 12.98
C GLY A 372 -3.04 16.29 11.88
N ASP A 373 -2.16 16.90 11.08
CA ASP A 373 -1.31 16.18 10.11
C ASP A 373 -0.35 15.23 10.84
N TRP A 374 0.11 14.17 10.20
CA TRP A 374 1.04 13.22 10.79
C TRP A 374 2.48 13.67 10.58
N ILE A 375 3.26 13.68 11.67
CA ILE A 375 4.70 13.90 11.65
C ILE A 375 5.39 12.59 11.99
N ILE A 376 6.28 12.16 11.10
CA ILE A 376 7.13 11.00 11.29
C ILE A 376 8.58 11.44 11.20
N GLY A 377 9.39 11.05 12.18
CA GLY A 377 10.81 11.36 12.24
C GLY A 377 11.65 10.17 12.67
N ASP A 378 12.80 10.00 12.02
CA ASP A 378 13.86 9.06 12.40
C ASP A 378 15.25 9.69 12.11
N GLU A 379 16.31 8.90 12.20
CA GLU A 379 17.69 9.38 11.99
C GLU A 379 17.93 9.95 10.58
N SER A 380 17.09 9.61 9.60
CA SER A 380 17.22 10.11 8.22
C SER A 380 16.57 11.48 8.04
N GLY A 381 15.65 11.87 8.92
CA GLY A 381 15.00 13.18 8.88
C GLY A 381 13.52 13.15 9.27
N LEU A 382 12.74 14.00 8.62
CA LEU A 382 11.33 14.23 8.92
C LEU A 382 10.47 14.18 7.66
N ILE A 383 9.25 13.68 7.82
CA ILE A 383 8.19 13.71 6.81
C ILE A 383 6.87 14.12 7.45
N VAL A 384 6.13 15.00 6.77
CA VAL A 384 4.74 15.33 7.09
C VAL A 384 3.82 14.64 6.09
N VAL A 385 2.74 14.05 6.62
CA VAL A 385 1.68 13.43 5.82
C VAL A 385 0.35 14.10 6.19
N PRO A 386 -0.35 14.74 5.23
CA PRO A 386 -1.66 15.32 5.47
C PRO A 386 -2.62 14.28 6.06
N LYS A 387 -3.41 14.66 7.05
CA LYS A 387 -4.33 13.73 7.73
C LYS A 387 -5.30 13.03 6.76
N GLU A 388 -5.70 13.71 5.69
CA GLU A 388 -6.63 13.19 4.68
C GLU A 388 -6.00 12.09 3.80
N GLU A 389 -4.67 12.05 3.71
CA GLU A 389 -3.92 11.09 2.88
C GLU A 389 -3.22 10.01 3.74
N ALA A 390 -3.33 10.10 5.06
CA ALA A 390 -2.53 9.31 6.00
C ALA A 390 -2.74 7.79 5.87
N VAL A 391 -3.98 7.33 5.70
CA VAL A 391 -4.31 5.91 5.53
C VAL A 391 -3.68 5.34 4.27
N GLU A 392 -3.84 6.06 3.16
CA GLU A 392 -3.28 5.66 1.87
C GLU A 392 -1.75 5.60 1.93
N VAL A 393 -1.11 6.66 2.44
CA VAL A 393 0.35 6.74 2.54
C VAL A 393 0.92 5.69 3.49
N ALA A 394 0.29 5.43 4.64
CA ALA A 394 0.72 4.41 5.58
C ALA A 394 0.70 3.00 4.96
N ASN A 395 -0.41 2.65 4.29
CA ASN A 395 -0.55 1.35 3.62
C ASN A 395 0.43 1.19 2.46
N ARG A 396 0.69 2.25 1.67
CA ARG A 396 1.72 2.24 0.62
C ARG A 396 3.13 2.13 1.20
N ALA A 397 3.42 2.79 2.31
CA ALA A 397 4.74 2.74 2.98
C ALA A 397 5.05 1.35 3.53
N LEU A 398 4.03 0.65 4.07
CA LEU A 398 4.15 -0.73 4.50
C LEU A 398 4.45 -1.66 3.32
N ASP A 399 3.78 -1.47 2.18
CA ASP A 399 4.06 -2.21 0.95
C ASP A 399 5.52 -2.01 0.46
N VAL A 400 6.05 -0.79 0.55
CA VAL A 400 7.47 -0.50 0.26
C VAL A 400 8.37 -1.24 1.24
N HIS A 401 8.07 -1.19 2.54
CA HIS A 401 8.85 -1.86 3.58
C HIS A 401 8.90 -3.39 3.39
N GLU A 402 7.77 -4.01 3.06
CA GLU A 402 7.66 -5.44 2.73
C GLU A 402 8.50 -5.78 1.50
N HIS A 403 8.37 -4.98 0.44
CA HIS A 403 9.15 -5.16 -0.79
C HIS A 403 10.65 -5.12 -0.52
N GLU A 404 11.12 -4.10 0.22
CA GLU A 404 12.52 -3.95 0.59
C GLU A 404 13.03 -5.10 1.46
N THR A 405 12.20 -5.60 2.38
CA THR A 405 12.56 -6.72 3.24
C THR A 405 12.82 -7.97 2.42
N ARG A 406 11.95 -8.25 1.45
CA ARG A 406 12.12 -9.36 0.51
C ARG A 406 13.36 -9.19 -0.37
N THR A 407 13.58 -8.00 -0.93
CA THR A 407 14.80 -7.70 -1.69
C THR A 407 16.06 -7.88 -0.83
N ARG A 408 16.01 -7.48 0.45
CA ARG A 408 17.10 -7.63 1.42
C ARG A 408 17.43 -9.11 1.68
N GLU A 409 16.42 -9.97 1.74
CA GLU A 409 16.66 -11.42 1.85
C GLU A 409 17.35 -11.99 0.62
N GLU A 410 16.91 -11.64 -0.59
CA GLU A 410 17.54 -12.10 -1.82
C GLU A 410 19.01 -11.66 -1.91
N ILE A 411 19.30 -10.43 -1.44
CA ILE A 411 20.66 -9.93 -1.31
C ILE A 411 21.47 -10.74 -0.28
N ARG A 412 20.89 -11.02 0.89
CA ARG A 412 21.53 -11.88 1.92
C ARG A 412 21.81 -13.30 1.41
N ARG A 413 20.97 -13.81 0.50
CA ARG A 413 21.16 -15.11 -0.17
C ARG A 413 22.21 -15.07 -1.30
N GLY A 414 22.92 -13.96 -1.49
CA GLY A 414 24.06 -13.83 -2.40
C GLY A 414 23.75 -13.14 -3.73
N SER A 415 22.53 -12.61 -3.93
CA SER A 415 22.24 -11.77 -5.10
C SER A 415 22.74 -10.33 -4.89
N THR A 416 22.89 -9.58 -5.99
CA THR A 416 23.13 -8.13 -5.92
C THR A 416 21.81 -7.40 -6.16
N LEU A 417 21.67 -6.18 -5.61
CA LEU A 417 20.47 -5.36 -5.82
C LEU A 417 20.15 -5.16 -7.31
N SER A 418 21.18 -4.96 -8.13
CA SER A 418 21.06 -4.83 -9.59
C SER A 418 20.46 -6.08 -10.26
N LYS A 419 20.86 -7.27 -9.82
CA LYS A 419 20.33 -8.55 -10.34
C LYS A 419 18.89 -8.79 -9.89
N VAL A 420 18.59 -8.52 -8.61
CA VAL A 420 17.24 -8.71 -8.05
C VAL A 420 16.23 -7.82 -8.80
N ASN A 421 16.61 -6.59 -9.08
CA ASN A 421 15.75 -5.63 -9.78
C ASN A 421 15.85 -5.70 -11.31
N GLU A 422 16.65 -6.62 -11.86
CA GLU A 422 16.88 -6.78 -13.30
C GLU A 422 17.20 -5.46 -14.02
N LEU A 423 18.03 -4.60 -13.40
CA LEU A 423 18.28 -3.22 -13.88
C LEU A 423 18.82 -3.15 -15.31
N SER A 424 19.43 -4.23 -15.82
CA SER A 424 19.88 -4.32 -17.21
C SER A 424 18.73 -4.15 -18.22
N LYS A 425 17.48 -4.45 -17.84
CA LYS A 425 16.30 -4.22 -18.69
C LYS A 425 15.99 -2.74 -18.90
N TRP A 426 16.51 -1.87 -18.05
CA TRP A 426 16.27 -0.43 -18.12
C TRP A 426 17.30 0.27 -19.01
N GLU A 427 18.35 -0.44 -19.41
CA GLU A 427 19.30 0.09 -20.37
C GLU A 427 18.57 0.33 -21.70
N PRO A 428 18.68 1.55 -22.27
CA PRO A 428 18.09 1.82 -23.57
C PRO A 428 18.59 0.81 -24.60
N VAL A 429 17.66 0.20 -25.33
CA VAL A 429 18.01 -0.60 -26.51
C VAL A 429 18.64 0.36 -27.52
N LYS A 430 19.94 0.18 -27.79
CA LYS A 430 20.68 0.99 -28.76
C LYS A 430 20.35 0.60 -30.20
#